data_AF-A0A317J1P1-F1
#
_entry.id   AF-A0A317J1P1-F1
#
_cell.length_a   1.000
_cell.length_b   1.000
_cell.length_c   1.000
_cell.angle_alpha   90.00
_cell.angle_beta   90.00
_cell.angle_gamma   90.00
#
_symmetry.space_group_name_H-M   'P 1'
#
loop_
_entity.id
_entity.type
_entity.pdbx_description
1 polymer ?
#
loop_
_entity_poly.entity_id
_entity_poly.type
_entity_poly.pdbx_seq_one_letter_code
_entity_poly.pdbx_strand_id
1 'polypeptide(L)'
;MDTTLSIKGNGGTYSIYLGATSQSLAGTGSYYAVRLINPTFTGGGCSATLEVDQVTNGSYTAMNSVTGPCFDGQLLRVSYLDGYIEVLSGGWSTRSVWQDEAVITLINAALAVGVSAMPSGSGMTLVSLGPHDSVAPGSIDRASVRSLVTGHRVSLSWPGVVDDPYGIGWIAYIIYRDGQYFRFIRDPEFEDLSVNPGETHVYTTTPVDIHDNWAWIDLTITAPPVDGADPRRMGVRPTGSYWGAAGEQIDVQSGNLNFSVPLLKTQARGGWSATFALSYNSQVWRKDPNGAWKLGTDVGYEFGWRLLAGSITPIWADYTTLACYLYTDATGAEYRLNVNTNGVWTSREGVYASYDSTSNRLYFPDGSFWVMSAQSGAARRMRALYTPRECTAVILPY
;
A
#
# COMPACT_ATOMS: atom_id res chain seq x y z
N MET A 1 16.74 3.67 17.95
CA MET A 1 17.68 4.82 17.81
C MET A 1 17.22 5.69 16.66
N ASP A 2 17.21 7.01 16.87
CA ASP A 2 16.73 7.98 15.90
C ASP A 2 17.82 8.98 15.55
N THR A 3 17.92 9.34 14.27
CA THR A 3 18.81 10.41 13.81
C THR A 3 18.09 11.32 12.82
N THR A 4 18.24 12.63 12.97
CA THR A 4 17.78 13.60 11.97
C THR A 4 18.96 14.01 11.11
N LEU A 5 18.80 13.85 9.79
CA LEU A 5 19.83 14.13 8.80
C LEU A 5 19.69 15.56 8.27
N SER A 6 20.76 16.34 8.30
CA SER A 6 20.91 17.57 7.52
C SER A 6 21.59 17.23 6.20
N ILE A 7 20.85 17.32 5.10
CA ILE A 7 21.31 16.93 3.77
C ILE A 7 21.25 18.16 2.88
N LYS A 8 22.40 18.83 2.70
CA LYS A 8 22.46 20.15 2.02
C LYS A 8 23.09 20.11 0.63
N GLY A 9 23.60 18.97 0.18
CA GLY A 9 24.23 18.86 -1.13
C GLY A 9 24.51 17.42 -1.55
N ASN A 10 25.14 17.28 -2.72
CA ASN A 10 25.46 15.98 -3.30
C ASN A 10 26.61 15.29 -2.57
N GLY A 11 26.44 14.00 -2.25
CA GLY A 11 27.46 13.15 -1.66
C GLY A 11 27.34 13.01 -0.14
N GLY A 12 28.20 12.14 0.39
CA GLY A 12 28.31 11.83 1.80
C GLY A 12 27.61 10.53 2.21
N THR A 13 28.03 10.00 3.35
CA THR A 13 27.44 8.82 4.01
C THR A 13 27.06 9.13 5.45
N TYR A 14 25.81 8.84 5.82
CA TYR A 14 25.27 8.96 7.17
C TYR A 14 25.08 7.56 7.74
N SER A 15 25.76 7.22 8.82
CA SER A 15 25.81 5.86 9.36
C SER A 15 25.31 5.81 10.80
N ILE A 16 24.41 4.88 11.08
CA ILE A 16 24.11 4.40 12.44
C ILE A 16 24.81 3.06 12.59
N TYR A 17 25.67 2.95 13.59
CA TYR A 17 26.37 1.73 13.93
C TYR A 17 25.68 1.05 15.10
N LEU A 18 25.33 -0.20 14.90
CA LEU A 18 24.79 -1.09 15.92
C LEU A 18 25.87 -2.11 16.25
N GLY A 19 26.08 -2.36 17.52
CA GLY A 19 26.83 -3.54 17.88
C GLY A 19 28.33 -3.47 17.72
N ALA A 20 28.91 -2.27 17.80
CA ALA A 20 30.32 -2.11 17.57
C ALA A 20 31.16 -2.76 18.67
N THR A 21 32.05 -3.69 18.26
CA THR A 21 33.12 -4.20 19.11
C THR A 21 34.28 -3.20 19.23
N SER A 22 35.25 -3.48 20.09
CA SER A 22 36.47 -2.68 20.15
C SER A 22 37.14 -2.59 18.77
N GLN A 23 37.61 -1.40 18.40
CA GLN A 23 38.31 -1.14 17.12
C GLN A 23 37.45 -1.20 15.85
N SER A 24 36.11 -1.18 15.95
CA SER A 24 35.21 -1.11 14.77
C SER A 24 35.50 0.06 13.83
N LEU A 25 35.91 1.22 14.35
CA LEU A 25 36.31 2.37 13.54
C LEU A 25 37.75 2.29 13.00
N ALA A 26 38.57 1.35 13.49
CA ALA A 26 39.93 1.10 13.01
C ALA A 26 39.99 -0.01 11.93
N GLY A 27 38.83 -0.48 11.45
CA GLY A 27 38.74 -1.44 10.34
C GLY A 27 38.97 -2.90 10.71
N THR A 28 39.08 -3.22 12.00
CA THR A 28 39.32 -4.59 12.50
C THR A 28 38.20 -5.12 13.39
N GLY A 29 37.26 -4.27 13.81
CA GLY A 29 36.11 -4.69 14.62
C GLY A 29 34.95 -5.26 13.81
N SER A 30 33.89 -5.59 14.53
CA SER A 30 32.63 -6.09 13.99
C SER A 30 31.50 -5.14 14.38
N TYR A 31 30.52 -4.97 13.49
CA TYR A 31 29.32 -4.16 13.72
C TYR A 31 28.29 -4.41 12.62
N TYR A 32 27.05 -4.03 12.88
CA TYR A 32 26.07 -3.74 11.82
C TYR A 32 26.03 -2.23 11.59
N ALA A 33 25.80 -1.80 10.36
CA ALA A 33 25.55 -0.40 10.08
C ALA A 33 24.33 -0.24 9.18
N VAL A 34 23.58 0.82 9.46
CA VAL A 34 22.53 1.32 8.59
C VAL A 34 23.01 2.64 8.03
N ARG A 35 23.09 2.74 6.71
CA ARG A 35 23.71 3.86 6.02
C ARG A 35 22.79 4.47 4.99
N LEU A 36 22.71 5.80 4.98
CA LEU A 36 22.21 6.56 3.85
C LEU A 36 23.40 7.14 3.08
N ILE A 37 23.59 6.69 1.84
CA ILE A 37 24.82 6.86 1.06
C ILE A 37 24.52 7.66 -0.20
N ASN A 38 25.45 8.55 -0.56
CA ASN A 38 25.46 9.33 -1.79
C ASN A 38 24.14 10.04 -2.13
N PRO A 39 23.59 10.90 -1.23
CA PRO A 39 22.51 11.80 -1.61
C PRO A 39 22.84 12.55 -2.90
N THR A 40 21.91 12.58 -3.84
CA THR A 40 22.07 13.20 -5.15
C THR A 40 20.85 14.05 -5.45
N PHE A 41 21.04 15.36 -5.49
CA PHE A 41 20.05 16.35 -5.86
C PHE A 41 20.05 16.55 -7.37
N THR A 42 18.93 16.21 -8.02
CA THR A 42 18.72 16.44 -9.46
C THR A 42 17.28 16.88 -9.69
N GLY A 43 17.10 17.95 -10.48
CA GLY A 43 15.76 18.38 -10.92
C GLY A 43 14.80 18.73 -9.77
N GLY A 44 15.30 19.21 -8.63
CA GLY A 44 14.50 19.56 -7.45
C GLY A 44 14.14 18.38 -6.53
N GLY A 45 14.51 17.16 -6.89
CA GLY A 45 14.42 15.97 -6.03
C GLY A 45 15.79 15.57 -5.47
N CYS A 46 15.79 14.70 -4.45
CA CYS A 46 16.97 14.08 -3.88
C CYS A 46 16.76 12.56 -3.84
N SER A 47 17.76 11.79 -4.27
CA SER A 47 17.81 10.33 -4.10
C SER A 47 19.09 9.89 -3.39
N ALA A 48 19.01 8.84 -2.58
CA ALA A 48 20.15 8.24 -1.88
C ALA A 48 19.99 6.73 -1.79
N THR A 49 21.08 6.02 -1.55
CA THR A 49 21.05 4.57 -1.28
C THR A 49 20.96 4.34 0.22
N LEU A 50 19.89 3.68 0.68
CA LEU A 50 19.77 3.15 2.02
C LEU A 50 20.31 1.72 2.03
N GLU A 51 21.30 1.47 2.87
CA GLU A 51 22.00 0.19 2.96
C GLU A 51 22.04 -0.31 4.40
N VAL A 52 21.85 -1.61 4.57
CA VAL A 52 22.15 -2.33 5.82
C VAL A 52 23.33 -3.24 5.53
N ASP A 53 24.40 -3.07 6.29
CA ASP A 53 25.62 -3.82 6.13
C ASP A 53 26.09 -4.46 7.42
N GLN A 54 26.82 -5.54 7.24
CA GLN A 54 27.51 -6.26 8.28
C GLN A 54 29.01 -6.13 8.05
N VAL A 55 29.72 -5.83 9.12
CA VAL A 55 31.17 -5.92 9.16
C VAL A 55 31.55 -6.94 10.23
N THR A 56 32.32 -7.95 9.85
CA THR A 56 32.81 -8.99 10.76
C THR A 56 34.32 -9.05 10.66
N ASN A 57 35.02 -8.71 11.75
CA ASN A 57 36.49 -8.63 11.82
C ASN A 57 37.09 -7.81 10.65
N GLY A 58 36.46 -6.68 10.32
CA GLY A 58 36.85 -5.82 9.20
C GLY A 58 36.36 -6.25 7.82
N SER A 59 35.79 -7.44 7.66
CA SER A 59 35.21 -7.89 6.39
C SER A 59 33.81 -7.35 6.21
N TYR A 60 33.58 -6.59 5.13
CA TYR A 60 32.29 -5.98 4.83
C TYR A 60 31.39 -6.89 3.98
N THR A 61 30.08 -6.85 4.27
CA THR A 61 29.03 -7.53 3.50
C THR A 61 27.78 -6.65 3.47
N ALA A 62 27.34 -6.28 2.27
CA ALA A 62 26.05 -5.61 2.09
C ALA A 62 24.92 -6.65 2.25
N MET A 63 24.03 -6.44 3.21
CA MET A 63 22.93 -7.36 3.51
C MET A 63 21.66 -6.95 2.77
N ASN A 64 21.43 -5.65 2.67
CA ASN A 64 20.31 -5.07 1.96
C ASN A 64 20.72 -3.70 1.41
N SER A 65 20.26 -3.34 0.20
CA SER A 65 20.54 -2.04 -0.40
C SER A 65 19.38 -1.62 -1.29
N VAL A 66 18.91 -0.39 -1.12
CA VAL A 66 17.80 0.17 -1.91
C VAL A 66 18.01 1.66 -2.17
N THR A 67 17.75 2.10 -3.39
CA THR A 67 17.74 3.53 -3.71
C THR A 67 16.35 4.11 -3.44
N GLY A 68 16.29 5.19 -2.67
CA GLY A 68 15.05 5.85 -2.28
C GLY A 68 15.18 7.39 -2.27
N PRO A 69 14.07 8.10 -2.04
CA PRO A 69 14.11 9.55 -1.89
C PRO A 69 14.88 9.95 -0.62
N CYS A 70 15.55 11.10 -0.68
CA CYS A 70 16.13 11.77 0.48
C CYS A 70 15.61 13.21 0.60
N PHE A 71 15.79 13.82 1.77
CA PHE A 71 15.50 15.24 1.97
C PHE A 71 16.20 15.75 3.24
N ASP A 72 16.35 17.07 3.31
CA ASP A 72 16.87 17.75 4.49
C ASP A 72 15.87 17.65 5.66
N GLY A 73 16.35 17.31 6.85
CA GLY A 73 15.50 17.05 8.03
C GLY A 73 14.92 15.64 8.06
N GLN A 74 15.37 14.72 7.20
CA GLN A 74 14.91 13.34 7.17
C GLN A 74 15.24 12.60 8.48
N LEU A 75 14.24 11.91 9.03
CA LEU A 75 14.43 10.98 10.15
C LEU A 75 14.92 9.63 9.61
N LEU A 76 16.05 9.16 10.12
CA LEU A 76 16.51 7.79 9.99
C LEU A 76 16.45 7.14 11.38
N ARG A 77 15.53 6.20 11.54
CA ARG A 77 15.29 5.43 12.76
C ARG A 77 15.67 3.99 12.53
N VAL A 78 16.34 3.40 13.51
CA VAL A 78 16.81 2.01 13.48
C VAL A 78 16.49 1.36 14.82
N SER A 79 15.81 0.21 14.78
CA SER A 79 15.66 -0.68 15.92
C SER A 79 16.40 -2.00 15.65
N TYR A 80 16.83 -2.61 16.74
CA TYR A 80 17.48 -3.91 16.72
C TYR A 80 16.91 -4.75 17.86
N LEU A 81 16.48 -5.97 17.55
CA LEU A 81 16.05 -6.96 18.52
C LEU A 81 16.41 -8.35 17.99
N ASP A 82 17.11 -9.19 18.77
CA ASP A 82 17.23 -10.64 18.49
C ASP A 82 17.59 -10.99 17.02
N GLY A 83 18.59 -10.31 16.46
CA GLY A 83 19.04 -10.52 15.07
C GLY A 83 18.21 -9.82 14.00
N TYR A 84 17.12 -9.16 14.37
CA TYR A 84 16.26 -8.37 13.51
C TYR A 84 16.66 -6.89 13.50
N ILE A 85 16.93 -6.34 12.31
CA ILE A 85 17.15 -4.90 12.12
C ILE A 85 15.96 -4.33 11.34
N GLU A 86 15.27 -3.37 11.96
CA GLU A 86 14.21 -2.60 11.31
C GLU A 86 14.67 -1.15 11.11
N VAL A 87 14.50 -0.65 9.89
CA VAL A 87 14.92 0.68 9.47
C VAL A 87 13.74 1.48 8.96
N LEU A 88 13.48 2.61 9.61
CA LEU A 88 12.50 3.60 9.16
C LEU A 88 13.22 4.83 8.61
N SER A 89 13.02 5.11 7.33
CA SER A 89 13.59 6.27 6.65
C SER A 89 12.50 7.23 6.16
N GLY A 90 12.64 8.51 6.53
CA GLY A 90 11.71 9.58 6.18
C GLY A 90 10.30 9.44 6.76
N GLY A 91 10.09 8.52 7.70
CA GLY A 91 8.77 8.19 8.26
C GLY A 91 7.92 7.24 7.41
N TRP A 92 8.41 6.80 6.23
CA TRP A 92 7.58 6.08 5.26
C TRP A 92 8.14 4.72 4.82
N SER A 93 9.47 4.58 4.72
CA SER A 93 10.11 3.35 4.27
C SER A 93 10.51 2.51 5.48
N THR A 94 9.75 1.45 5.77
CA THR A 94 10.17 0.34 6.64
C THR A 94 10.99 -0.65 5.83
N ARG A 95 12.10 -1.11 6.39
CA ARG A 95 12.98 -2.12 5.82
C ARG A 95 13.46 -3.01 6.94
N SER A 96 13.23 -4.29 6.74
CA SER A 96 13.43 -5.32 7.74
C SER A 96 14.50 -6.29 7.22
N VAL A 97 15.52 -6.55 8.02
CA VAL A 97 16.55 -7.53 7.72
C VAL A 97 16.66 -8.50 8.88
N TRP A 98 16.41 -9.78 8.61
CA TRP A 98 16.62 -10.87 9.55
C TRP A 98 18.05 -11.39 9.42
N GLN A 99 18.69 -11.65 10.56
CA GLN A 99 19.93 -12.40 10.65
C GLN A 99 19.84 -13.42 11.76
N ASP A 100 20.53 -14.55 11.56
CA ASP A 100 20.78 -15.47 12.65
C ASP A 100 21.66 -14.77 13.71
N GLU A 101 21.20 -14.78 14.97
CA GLU A 101 21.82 -14.13 16.14
C GLU A 101 23.29 -14.50 16.38
N ALA A 102 23.80 -15.54 15.72
CA ALA A 102 25.09 -16.14 15.97
C ALA A 102 26.30 -15.33 15.43
N VAL A 103 26.10 -14.32 14.57
CA VAL A 103 27.26 -13.73 13.85
C VAL A 103 27.92 -12.57 14.61
N ILE A 104 27.14 -11.71 15.27
CA ILE A 104 27.66 -10.66 16.17
C ILE A 104 26.85 -10.70 17.45
N THR A 105 27.42 -11.28 18.51
CA THR A 105 26.77 -11.32 19.82
C THR A 105 26.85 -9.93 20.46
N LEU A 106 25.71 -9.25 20.57
CA LEU A 106 25.62 -7.84 21.01
C LEU A 106 25.62 -7.64 22.52
N ILE A 107 26.29 -8.52 23.26
CA ILE A 107 26.38 -8.39 24.70
C ILE A 107 27.28 -7.18 25.00
N ASN A 108 26.68 -6.08 25.47
CA ASN A 108 27.32 -4.80 25.83
C ASN A 108 27.87 -3.95 24.66
N ALA A 109 27.34 -4.11 23.45
CA ALA A 109 27.90 -3.48 22.28
C ALA A 109 27.51 -1.99 22.15
N ALA A 110 28.46 -1.15 21.72
CA ALA A 110 28.27 0.30 21.66
C ALA A 110 27.40 0.70 20.46
N LEU A 111 26.50 1.66 20.68
CA LEU A 111 25.80 2.39 19.63
C LEU A 111 26.61 3.62 19.26
N ALA A 112 26.73 3.89 17.96
CA ALA A 112 27.43 5.07 17.48
C ALA A 112 26.77 5.65 16.24
N VAL A 113 27.06 6.91 15.97
CA VAL A 113 26.75 7.55 14.69
C VAL A 113 28.03 8.01 14.02
N GLY A 114 28.01 8.09 12.71
CA GLY A 114 29.10 8.66 11.94
C GLY A 114 28.61 9.32 10.67
N VAL A 115 29.36 10.31 10.22
CA VAL A 115 29.21 10.92 8.90
C VAL A 115 30.56 10.94 8.21
N SER A 116 30.59 10.72 6.90
CA SER A 116 31.83 10.77 6.11
C SER A 116 31.59 11.38 4.74
N ALA A 117 32.61 12.04 4.19
CA ALA A 117 32.55 12.73 2.88
C ALA A 117 31.37 13.71 2.74
N MET A 118 30.99 14.38 3.83
CA MET A 118 29.86 15.31 3.86
C MET A 118 30.13 16.60 3.08
N PRO A 119 29.18 17.07 2.25
CA PRO A 119 29.17 18.44 1.76
C PRO A 119 29.06 19.45 2.90
N SER A 120 29.52 20.68 2.67
CA SER A 120 29.41 21.76 3.66
C SER A 120 27.97 21.95 4.13
N GLY A 121 27.78 22.06 5.45
CA GLY A 121 26.46 22.21 6.09
C GLY A 121 25.65 20.91 6.22
N SER A 122 26.15 19.78 5.70
CA SER A 122 25.52 18.47 5.88
C SER A 122 26.03 17.76 7.14
N GLY A 123 25.22 16.89 7.73
CA GLY A 123 25.57 16.15 8.95
C GLY A 123 24.36 15.53 9.63
N MET A 124 24.52 15.11 10.89
CA MET A 124 23.41 14.69 11.75
C MET A 124 23.13 15.79 12.76
N THR A 125 21.87 16.24 12.83
CA THR A 125 21.46 17.38 13.68
C THR A 125 20.88 16.94 15.01
N LEU A 126 20.29 15.75 15.06
CA LEU A 126 19.75 15.17 16.28
C LEU A 126 20.09 13.68 16.31
N VAL A 127 20.45 13.19 17.48
CA VAL A 127 20.61 11.77 17.77
C VAL A 127 19.85 11.49 19.06
N SER A 128 18.92 10.54 19.02
CA SER A 128 18.17 10.09 20.18
C SER A 128 18.33 8.59 20.36
N LEU A 129 18.63 8.19 21.60
CA LEU A 129 18.69 6.80 22.01
C LEU A 129 17.45 6.52 22.84
N GLY A 130 16.72 5.47 22.48
CA GLY A 130 15.55 5.01 23.20
C GLY A 130 15.86 3.75 23.99
N PRO A 131 15.10 3.48 25.07
CA PRO A 131 15.15 2.19 25.73
C PRO A 131 14.64 1.08 24.79
N HIS A 132 14.94 -0.17 25.17
CA HIS A 132 14.26 -1.32 24.60
C HIS A 132 12.79 -1.31 25.02
N ASP A 133 11.90 -1.49 24.06
CA ASP A 133 10.47 -1.63 24.29
C ASP A 133 10.07 -3.11 24.15
N SER A 134 9.32 -3.60 25.12
CA SER A 134 8.87 -5.00 25.15
C SER A 134 7.36 -5.10 25.33
N VAL A 135 6.66 -3.96 25.27
CA VAL A 135 5.23 -3.87 25.50
C VAL A 135 4.57 -3.68 24.14
N ALA A 136 3.61 -4.54 23.84
CA ALA A 136 2.86 -4.41 22.60
C ALA A 136 1.96 -3.15 22.60
N PRO A 137 1.63 -2.61 21.42
CA PRO A 137 0.60 -1.59 21.29
C PRO A 137 -0.73 -2.05 21.89
N GLY A 138 -1.61 -1.08 22.17
CA GLY A 138 -2.98 -1.38 22.58
C GLY A 138 -3.67 -2.34 21.60
N SER A 139 -4.47 -3.27 22.12
CA SER A 139 -5.25 -4.17 21.28
C SER A 139 -6.47 -3.46 20.67
N ILE A 140 -6.93 -3.94 19.52
CA ILE A 140 -8.15 -3.46 18.90
C ILE A 140 -9.34 -4.02 19.68
N ASP A 141 -10.30 -3.18 20.07
CA ASP A 141 -11.55 -3.67 20.64
C ASP A 141 -12.41 -4.32 19.55
N ARG A 142 -12.63 -5.63 19.65
CA ARG A 142 -13.46 -6.40 18.70
C ARG A 142 -14.85 -5.80 18.52
N ALA A 143 -15.47 -5.25 19.57
CA ALA A 143 -16.80 -4.67 19.50
C ALA A 143 -16.85 -3.36 18.70
N SER A 144 -15.70 -2.67 18.59
CA SER A 144 -15.55 -1.42 17.85
C SER A 144 -15.32 -1.62 16.36
N VAL A 145 -15.00 -2.86 15.93
CA VAL A 145 -14.76 -3.17 14.51
C VAL A 145 -16.05 -3.04 13.73
N ARG A 146 -15.99 -2.25 12.67
CA ARG A 146 -17.05 -2.05 11.68
C ARG A 146 -16.76 -2.92 10.47
N SER A 147 -17.79 -3.55 9.92
CA SER A 147 -17.66 -4.41 8.75
C SER A 147 -18.72 -4.15 7.68
N LEU A 148 -18.31 -4.28 6.43
CA LEU A 148 -19.17 -4.40 5.27
C LEU A 148 -18.79 -5.71 4.57
N VAL A 149 -19.76 -6.61 4.46
CA VAL A 149 -19.55 -7.93 3.87
C VAL A 149 -20.57 -8.14 2.76
N THR A 150 -20.07 -8.41 1.55
CA THR A 150 -20.85 -8.89 0.41
C THR A 150 -20.31 -10.25 -0.02
N GLY A 151 -20.90 -10.89 -1.04
CA GLY A 151 -20.41 -12.18 -1.53
C GLY A 151 -18.97 -12.08 -2.08
N HIS A 152 -18.51 -10.87 -2.38
CA HIS A 152 -17.25 -10.62 -3.08
C HIS A 152 -16.35 -9.55 -2.44
N ARG A 153 -16.73 -9.06 -1.25
CA ARG A 153 -15.96 -8.04 -0.54
C ARG A 153 -16.11 -8.17 0.96
N VAL A 154 -14.99 -8.10 1.66
CA VAL A 154 -14.94 -7.80 3.09
C VAL A 154 -14.23 -6.46 3.24
N SER A 155 -14.86 -5.51 3.91
CA SER A 155 -14.24 -4.25 4.31
C SER A 155 -14.37 -4.11 5.82
N LEU A 156 -13.26 -3.79 6.47
CA LEU A 156 -13.16 -3.65 7.92
C LEU A 156 -12.62 -2.27 8.26
N SER A 157 -13.09 -1.67 9.34
CA SER A 157 -12.52 -0.45 9.92
C SER A 157 -12.62 -0.48 11.43
N TRP A 158 -11.61 0.04 12.11
CA TRP A 158 -11.54 0.13 13.56
C TRP A 158 -11.06 1.53 14.00
N PRO A 159 -11.21 1.89 15.27
CA PRO A 159 -10.46 2.99 15.86
C PRO A 159 -8.96 2.67 15.86
N GLY A 160 -8.12 3.66 15.57
CA GLY A 160 -6.68 3.48 15.65
C GLY A 160 -6.23 3.13 17.06
N VAL A 161 -5.22 2.27 17.17
CA VAL A 161 -4.58 1.96 18.46
C VAL A 161 -3.53 3.02 18.79
N VAL A 162 -3.26 3.18 20.08
CA VAL A 162 -2.15 3.98 20.58
C VAL A 162 -1.16 3.01 21.22
N ASP A 163 0.11 3.36 21.10
CA ASP A 163 1.15 2.66 21.83
C ASP A 163 1.07 2.97 23.33
N ASP A 164 1.81 2.23 24.16
CA ASP A 164 1.82 2.52 25.60
C ASP A 164 2.51 3.88 25.89
N PRO A 165 2.31 4.49 27.08
CA PRO A 165 2.85 5.81 27.41
C PRO A 165 4.38 5.93 27.35
N TYR A 166 5.10 4.82 27.45
CA TYR A 166 6.56 4.75 27.35
C TYR A 166 7.01 4.05 26.06
N GLY A 167 6.05 3.68 25.20
CA GLY A 167 6.30 2.98 23.96
C GLY A 167 7.01 3.84 22.93
N ILE A 168 7.72 3.20 22.01
CA ILE A 168 8.53 3.90 21.01
C ILE A 168 7.77 4.25 19.71
N GLY A 169 6.46 4.01 19.72
CA GLY A 169 5.51 4.24 18.64
C GLY A 169 5.25 2.97 17.84
N TRP A 170 4.05 2.89 17.29
CA TRP A 170 3.64 1.74 16.47
C TRP A 170 3.94 1.93 14.97
N ILE A 171 4.15 0.83 14.24
CA ILE A 171 4.51 0.84 12.81
C ILE A 171 3.28 0.74 11.91
N ALA A 172 2.50 -0.34 12.09
CA ALA A 172 1.47 -0.78 11.16
C ALA A 172 0.52 -1.81 11.78
N TYR A 173 -0.52 -2.14 11.02
CA TYR A 173 -1.28 -3.37 11.19
C TYR A 173 -0.82 -4.39 10.15
N ILE A 174 -0.51 -5.60 10.61
CA ILE A 174 -0.32 -6.78 9.78
C ILE A 174 -1.64 -7.55 9.78
N ILE A 175 -2.12 -7.87 8.58
CA ILE A 175 -3.35 -8.63 8.36
C ILE A 175 -2.95 -10.01 7.88
N TYR A 176 -3.42 -11.03 8.61
CA TYR A 176 -3.41 -12.41 8.15
C TYR A 176 -4.82 -12.84 7.79
N ARG A 177 -4.94 -13.70 6.78
CA ARG A 177 -6.18 -14.37 6.42
C ARG A 177 -5.95 -15.87 6.49
N ASP A 178 -6.72 -16.56 7.31
CA ASP A 178 -6.61 -18.00 7.55
C ASP A 178 -5.18 -18.44 7.92
N GLY A 179 -4.51 -17.61 8.73
CA GLY A 179 -3.14 -17.82 9.18
C GLY A 179 -2.04 -17.48 8.17
N GLN A 180 -2.37 -17.06 6.95
CA GLN A 180 -1.41 -16.64 5.93
C GLN A 180 -1.28 -15.12 5.90
N TYR A 181 -0.05 -14.61 5.72
CA TYR A 181 0.17 -13.17 5.56
C TYR A 181 -0.62 -12.65 4.35
N PHE A 182 -1.42 -11.61 4.58
CA PHE A 182 -2.26 -11.03 3.54
C PHE A 182 -1.83 -9.62 3.20
N ARG A 183 -1.64 -8.73 4.20
CA ARG A 183 -1.29 -7.33 3.94
C ARG A 183 -0.64 -6.62 5.12
N PHE A 184 0.19 -5.63 4.80
CA PHE A 184 0.69 -4.61 5.72
C PHE A 184 0.00 -3.27 5.43
N ILE A 185 -0.65 -2.67 6.41
CA ILE A 185 -1.40 -1.40 6.28
C ILE A 185 -1.05 -0.45 7.44
N ARG A 186 -1.11 0.86 7.22
CA ARG A 186 -0.90 1.86 8.29
C ARG A 186 -2.19 2.52 8.76
N ASP A 187 -3.27 2.30 8.06
CA ASP A 187 -4.56 2.86 8.42
C ASP A 187 -5.38 1.82 9.15
N PRO A 188 -6.28 2.24 10.04
CA PRO A 188 -7.16 1.33 10.75
C PRO A 188 -8.36 0.93 9.87
N GLU A 189 -8.07 0.53 8.63
CA GLU A 189 -9.04 0.05 7.65
C GLU A 189 -8.42 -0.90 6.64
N PHE A 190 -9.23 -1.87 6.22
CA PHE A 190 -8.79 -2.99 5.42
C PHE A 190 -9.88 -3.39 4.43
N GLU A 191 -9.47 -3.82 3.24
CA GLU A 191 -10.38 -4.39 2.24
C GLU A 191 -9.80 -5.66 1.62
N ASP A 192 -10.62 -6.70 1.59
CA ASP A 192 -10.42 -7.92 0.85
C ASP A 192 -11.47 -8.01 -0.26
N LEU A 193 -11.02 -7.83 -1.49
CA LEU A 193 -11.84 -7.95 -2.69
C LEU A 193 -11.72 -9.34 -3.32
N SER A 194 -11.09 -10.32 -2.69
CA SER A 194 -10.84 -11.64 -3.30
C SER A 194 -11.77 -12.76 -2.83
N VAL A 195 -12.63 -12.48 -1.84
CA VAL A 195 -13.58 -13.46 -1.28
C VAL A 195 -14.64 -13.90 -2.29
N ASN A 196 -15.18 -15.10 -2.12
CA ASN A 196 -16.31 -15.64 -2.86
C ASN A 196 -17.53 -15.91 -1.97
N PRO A 197 -18.75 -16.03 -2.56
CA PRO A 197 -19.96 -16.20 -1.81
C PRO A 197 -19.95 -17.49 -0.99
N GLY A 198 -20.34 -17.39 0.28
CA GLY A 198 -20.42 -18.51 1.21
C GLY A 198 -19.10 -18.90 1.87
N GLU A 199 -17.98 -18.28 1.48
CA GLU A 199 -16.70 -18.52 2.15
C GLU A 199 -16.68 -17.92 3.56
N THR A 200 -16.01 -18.60 4.48
CA THR A 200 -15.74 -18.08 5.82
C THR A 200 -14.23 -17.96 5.99
N HIS A 201 -13.79 -16.77 6.38
CA HIS A 201 -12.38 -16.47 6.62
C HIS A 201 -12.18 -15.99 8.05
N VAL A 202 -11.01 -16.27 8.59
CA VAL A 202 -10.53 -15.67 9.83
C VAL A 202 -9.49 -14.61 9.48
N TYR A 203 -9.82 -13.36 9.77
CA TYR A 203 -8.89 -12.24 9.66
C TYR A 203 -8.25 -11.98 11.01
N THR A 204 -6.94 -12.18 11.10
CA THR A 204 -6.14 -11.79 12.27
C THR A 204 -5.55 -10.42 12.00
N THR A 205 -5.95 -9.43 12.79
CA THR A 205 -5.45 -8.05 12.69
C THR A 205 -4.48 -7.78 13.83
N THR A 206 -3.25 -7.46 13.47
CA THR A 206 -2.13 -7.39 14.41
C THR A 206 -1.50 -5.99 14.37
N PRO A 207 -1.83 -5.06 15.29
CA PRO A 207 -1.00 -3.88 15.50
C PRO A 207 0.39 -4.29 15.97
N VAL A 208 1.42 -3.72 15.35
CA VAL A 208 2.84 -4.01 15.63
C VAL A 208 3.60 -2.72 15.87
N ASP A 209 4.48 -2.72 16.87
CA ASP A 209 5.38 -1.62 17.15
C ASP A 209 6.73 -1.69 16.42
N ILE A 210 7.65 -0.79 16.76
CA ILE A 210 8.97 -0.69 16.14
C ILE A 210 9.97 -1.73 16.65
N HIS A 211 9.71 -2.37 17.78
CA HIS A 211 10.47 -3.49 18.31
C HIS A 211 9.78 -4.83 18.04
N ASP A 212 8.82 -4.88 17.11
CA ASP A 212 8.08 -6.09 16.74
C ASP A 212 7.25 -6.68 17.90
N ASN A 213 6.90 -5.88 18.90
CA ASN A 213 5.89 -6.27 19.87
C ASN A 213 4.50 -6.17 19.24
N TRP A 214 3.67 -7.16 19.49
CA TRP A 214 2.35 -7.24 18.86
C TRP A 214 1.22 -7.61 19.82
N ALA A 215 0.04 -7.10 19.48
CA ALA A 215 -1.23 -7.59 19.97
C ALA A 215 -2.06 -8.06 18.77
N TRP A 216 -3.11 -8.84 18.98
CA TRP A 216 -3.96 -9.28 17.87
C TRP A 216 -5.41 -9.44 18.27
N ILE A 217 -6.27 -9.40 17.25
CA ILE A 217 -7.65 -9.88 17.32
C ILE A 217 -7.95 -10.80 16.14
N ASP A 218 -8.78 -11.80 16.39
CA ASP A 218 -9.37 -12.62 15.34
C ASP A 218 -10.81 -12.19 15.07
N LEU A 219 -11.12 -12.06 13.78
CA LEU A 219 -12.43 -11.74 13.25
C LEU A 219 -12.85 -12.83 12.26
N THR A 220 -13.81 -13.66 12.67
CA THR A 220 -14.43 -14.65 11.79
C THR A 220 -15.52 -13.96 10.97
N ILE A 221 -15.35 -13.93 9.66
CA ILE A 221 -16.27 -13.28 8.72
C ILE A 221 -16.75 -14.31 7.71
N THR A 222 -18.07 -14.44 7.58
CA THR A 222 -18.71 -15.30 6.57
C THR A 222 -19.32 -14.41 5.48
N ALA A 223 -18.84 -14.55 4.25
CA ALA A 223 -19.45 -13.93 3.08
C ALA A 223 -20.83 -14.55 2.83
N PRO A 224 -21.86 -13.74 2.52
CA PRO A 224 -23.17 -14.25 2.13
C PRO A 224 -23.08 -15.31 1.01
N PRO A 225 -23.90 -16.37 1.05
CA PRO A 225 -23.83 -17.51 0.11
C PRO A 225 -24.22 -17.16 -1.33
N VAL A 226 -24.86 -16.02 -1.52
CA VAL A 226 -25.11 -15.42 -2.83
C VAL A 226 -24.57 -14.00 -2.80
N ASP A 227 -24.07 -13.52 -3.93
CA ASP A 227 -23.72 -12.11 -4.00
C ASP A 227 -25.00 -11.29 -3.91
N GLY A 228 -25.20 -10.65 -2.76
CA GLY A 228 -26.18 -9.59 -2.65
C GLY A 228 -25.75 -8.41 -3.52
N ALA A 229 -26.70 -7.55 -3.93
CA ALA A 229 -26.32 -6.32 -4.61
C ALA A 229 -25.31 -5.55 -3.72
N ASP A 230 -24.13 -5.21 -4.26
CA ASP A 230 -23.17 -4.33 -3.55
C ASP A 230 -23.95 -3.06 -3.16
N PRO A 231 -24.10 -2.76 -1.86
CA PRO A 231 -24.93 -1.64 -1.43
C PRO A 231 -24.44 -0.29 -1.95
N ARG A 232 -23.19 -0.18 -2.44
CA ARG A 232 -22.72 1.04 -3.10
C ARG A 232 -23.27 1.19 -4.51
N ARG A 233 -23.40 0.09 -5.27
CA ARG A 233 -23.65 0.07 -6.73
C ARG A 233 -22.95 1.25 -7.44
N MET A 234 -21.62 1.21 -7.44
CA MET A 234 -20.79 2.25 -8.05
C MET A 234 -21.02 2.32 -9.56
N GLY A 235 -21.10 3.53 -10.10
CA GLY A 235 -21.29 3.84 -11.51
C GLY A 235 -22.65 3.47 -12.08
N VAL A 236 -22.76 3.59 -13.41
CA VAL A 236 -23.98 3.28 -14.16
C VAL A 236 -23.80 1.94 -14.86
N ARG A 237 -24.51 0.92 -14.37
CA ARG A 237 -24.48 -0.44 -14.89
C ARG A 237 -25.56 -0.63 -15.96
N PRO A 238 -25.30 -1.38 -17.06
CA PRO A 238 -26.30 -1.64 -18.10
C PRO A 238 -27.59 -2.29 -17.59
N THR A 239 -27.52 -3.09 -16.52
CA THR A 239 -28.64 -3.80 -15.90
C THR A 239 -29.26 -3.05 -14.72
N GLY A 240 -28.82 -1.82 -14.44
CA GLY A 240 -29.36 -1.01 -13.36
C GLY A 240 -30.60 -0.22 -13.75
N SER A 241 -31.35 0.18 -12.73
CA SER A 241 -32.48 1.09 -12.86
C SER A 241 -32.08 2.41 -12.22
N TYR A 242 -32.20 3.50 -12.98
CA TYR A 242 -31.72 4.81 -12.58
C TYR A 242 -32.80 5.87 -12.76
N TRP A 243 -32.79 6.87 -11.89
CA TRP A 243 -33.59 8.08 -12.00
C TRP A 243 -32.67 9.29 -12.11
N GLY A 244 -32.92 10.18 -13.07
CA GLY A 244 -32.11 11.39 -13.27
C GLY A 244 -32.01 11.81 -14.73
N ALA A 245 -31.31 12.91 -14.96
CA ALA A 245 -31.06 13.49 -16.28
C ALA A 245 -29.72 14.26 -16.29
N ALA A 246 -29.26 14.67 -17.47
CA ALA A 246 -28.09 15.54 -17.64
C ALA A 246 -26.80 15.03 -16.94
N GLY A 247 -26.54 13.72 -17.02
CA GLY A 247 -25.37 13.08 -16.40
C GLY A 247 -25.60 12.61 -14.97
N GLU A 248 -26.70 13.02 -14.33
CA GLU A 248 -27.17 12.53 -13.05
C GLU A 248 -27.92 11.20 -13.21
N GLN A 249 -27.54 10.19 -12.43
CA GLN A 249 -28.14 8.86 -12.42
C GLN A 249 -28.17 8.33 -10.98
N ILE A 250 -29.31 8.46 -10.31
CA ILE A 250 -29.56 7.91 -8.98
C ILE A 250 -30.00 6.46 -9.14
N ASP A 251 -29.20 5.53 -8.63
CA ASP A 251 -29.53 4.12 -8.60
C ASP A 251 -30.73 3.90 -7.67
N VAL A 252 -31.84 3.38 -8.21
CA VAL A 252 -33.09 3.26 -7.44
C VAL A 252 -33.06 2.18 -6.37
N GLN A 253 -32.03 1.31 -6.38
CA GLN A 253 -31.87 0.26 -5.38
C GLN A 253 -30.95 0.69 -4.24
N SER A 254 -29.83 1.34 -4.54
CA SER A 254 -28.87 1.77 -3.50
C SER A 254 -29.04 3.23 -3.07
N GLY A 255 -29.77 4.04 -3.84
CA GLY A 255 -29.79 5.49 -3.68
C GLY A 255 -28.45 6.16 -4.02
N ASN A 256 -27.53 5.45 -4.68
CA ASN A 256 -26.26 6.03 -5.09
C ASN A 256 -26.50 7.04 -6.21
N LEU A 257 -26.18 8.31 -5.95
CA LEU A 257 -26.01 9.31 -6.97
C LEU A 257 -24.71 9.03 -7.74
N ASN A 258 -24.86 8.64 -8.99
CA ASN A 258 -23.81 8.58 -9.99
C ASN A 258 -23.91 9.83 -10.84
N PHE A 259 -22.86 10.62 -10.93
CA PHE A 259 -22.81 11.79 -11.79
C PHE A 259 -21.66 11.66 -12.75
N SER A 260 -21.91 11.72 -14.06
CA SER A 260 -20.86 11.59 -15.08
C SER A 260 -20.98 12.69 -16.12
N VAL A 261 -19.88 13.43 -16.31
CA VAL A 261 -19.76 14.46 -17.34
C VAL A 261 -18.65 14.06 -18.30
N PRO A 262 -18.99 13.74 -19.56
CA PRO A 262 -18.02 13.58 -20.63
C PRO A 262 -17.19 14.86 -20.78
N LEU A 263 -15.86 14.77 -20.63
CA LEU A 263 -14.97 15.90 -20.83
C LEU A 263 -14.37 15.91 -22.23
N LEU A 264 -13.96 14.72 -22.70
CA LEU A 264 -13.35 14.54 -24.00
C LEU A 264 -13.80 13.22 -24.62
N LYS A 265 -14.14 13.25 -25.91
CA LYS A 265 -14.40 12.06 -26.70
C LYS A 265 -13.32 11.93 -27.78
N THR A 266 -12.44 10.96 -27.62
CA THR A 266 -11.42 10.65 -28.62
C THR A 266 -12.05 9.75 -29.69
N GLN A 267 -11.91 10.13 -30.96
CA GLN A 267 -12.40 9.35 -32.09
C GLN A 267 -11.22 8.71 -32.83
N ALA A 268 -11.40 7.46 -33.24
CA ALA A 268 -10.47 6.76 -34.11
C ALA A 268 -11.06 6.63 -35.53
N ARG A 269 -10.22 6.23 -36.48
CA ARG A 269 -10.67 5.88 -37.84
C ARG A 269 -11.61 4.67 -37.76
N GLY A 270 -12.69 4.67 -38.54
CA GLY A 270 -13.66 3.56 -38.54
C GLY A 270 -14.86 3.73 -37.60
N GLY A 271 -15.07 4.92 -37.01
CA GLY A 271 -16.25 5.22 -36.20
C GLY A 271 -16.14 4.81 -34.72
N TRP A 272 -15.01 4.22 -34.34
CA TRP A 272 -14.72 3.91 -32.94
C TRP A 272 -14.45 5.18 -32.12
N SER A 273 -14.85 5.18 -30.85
CA SER A 273 -14.58 6.29 -29.94
C SER A 273 -14.51 5.85 -28.49
N ALA A 274 -13.69 6.54 -27.70
CA ALA A 274 -13.64 6.40 -26.25
C ALA A 274 -13.93 7.76 -25.58
N THR A 275 -14.69 7.72 -24.49
CA THR A 275 -15.06 8.92 -23.73
C THR A 275 -14.27 8.94 -22.44
N PHE A 276 -13.53 10.02 -22.20
CA PHE A 276 -12.98 10.36 -20.89
C PHE A 276 -14.02 11.18 -20.16
N ALA A 277 -14.48 10.67 -19.03
CA ALA A 277 -15.48 11.34 -18.22
C ALA A 277 -14.93 11.61 -16.82
N LEU A 278 -15.38 12.72 -16.26
CA LEU A 278 -15.31 12.95 -14.84
C LEU A 278 -16.56 12.32 -14.22
N SER A 279 -16.36 11.32 -13.37
CA SER A 279 -17.44 10.57 -12.71
C SER A 279 -17.37 10.76 -11.19
N TYR A 280 -18.53 10.86 -10.55
CA TYR A 280 -18.71 10.97 -9.12
C TYR A 280 -19.66 9.90 -8.62
N ASN A 281 -19.36 9.35 -7.46
CA ASN A 281 -20.20 8.42 -6.73
C ASN A 281 -20.42 8.91 -5.30
N SER A 282 -21.69 8.96 -4.87
CA SER A 282 -22.05 9.46 -3.53
C SER A 282 -21.92 8.43 -2.40
N GLN A 283 -21.98 7.13 -2.70
CA GLN A 283 -21.91 6.05 -1.70
C GLN A 283 -20.48 5.77 -1.22
N VAL A 284 -19.84 6.81 -0.69
CA VAL A 284 -18.46 6.80 -0.18
C VAL A 284 -18.38 6.89 1.34
N TRP A 285 -19.53 7.02 2.00
CA TRP A 285 -19.66 6.97 3.46
C TRP A 285 -20.76 6.02 3.87
N ARG A 286 -20.54 5.32 4.98
CA ARG A 286 -21.54 4.49 5.64
C ARG A 286 -21.68 4.92 7.09
N LYS A 287 -22.91 4.92 7.60
CA LYS A 287 -23.20 5.14 9.01
C LYS A 287 -23.81 3.87 9.60
N ASP A 288 -23.12 3.29 10.56
CA ASP A 288 -23.58 2.16 11.35
C ASP A 288 -23.77 2.60 12.83
N PRO A 289 -24.34 1.76 13.71
CA PRO A 289 -24.47 2.09 15.13
C PRO A 289 -23.13 2.47 15.80
N ASN A 290 -22.03 1.88 15.33
CA ASN A 290 -20.67 2.13 15.80
C ASN A 290 -20.00 3.36 15.14
N GLY A 291 -20.78 4.19 14.44
CA GLY A 291 -20.35 5.46 13.86
C GLY A 291 -20.33 5.51 12.33
N ALA A 292 -19.94 6.67 11.82
CA ALA A 292 -19.72 6.88 10.40
C ALA A 292 -18.29 6.46 10.02
N TRP A 293 -18.16 5.79 8.88
CA TRP A 293 -16.87 5.41 8.31
C TRP A 293 -16.93 5.45 6.80
N LYS A 294 -15.77 5.65 6.20
CA LYS A 294 -15.65 5.83 4.75
C LYS A 294 -15.62 4.48 4.03
N LEU A 295 -16.20 4.44 2.85
CA LEU A 295 -16.17 3.31 1.93
C LEU A 295 -15.30 3.68 0.73
N GLY A 296 -14.18 2.97 0.59
CA GLY A 296 -13.22 3.20 -0.48
C GLY A 296 -12.25 4.34 -0.20
N THR A 297 -11.58 4.80 -1.24
CA THR A 297 -10.34 5.56 -1.11
C THR A 297 -10.33 6.75 -2.11
N ASP A 298 -9.69 7.89 -1.77
CA ASP A 298 -9.61 9.12 -2.59
C ASP A 298 -8.60 9.02 -3.76
N VAL A 299 -9.03 8.85 -5.02
CA VAL A 299 -8.09 8.57 -6.14
C VAL A 299 -7.36 9.83 -6.66
N GLY A 300 -7.41 10.95 -5.93
CA GLY A 300 -6.61 12.14 -6.23
C GLY A 300 -7.37 13.25 -6.96
N TYR A 301 -8.66 13.06 -7.23
CA TYR A 301 -9.58 14.06 -7.80
C TYR A 301 -10.61 14.55 -6.78
N GLU A 302 -10.29 14.46 -5.49
CA GLU A 302 -11.21 14.56 -4.35
C GLU A 302 -12.07 13.30 -4.17
N PHE A 303 -12.63 13.16 -2.97
CA PHE A 303 -13.26 11.91 -2.55
C PHE A 303 -14.54 11.63 -3.35
N GLY A 304 -14.60 10.46 -3.98
CA GLY A 304 -15.73 10.02 -4.81
C GLY A 304 -15.62 10.38 -6.29
N TRP A 305 -14.68 11.25 -6.69
CA TRP A 305 -14.45 11.60 -8.08
C TRP A 305 -13.39 10.72 -8.75
N ARG A 306 -13.59 10.42 -10.04
CA ARG A 306 -12.65 9.71 -10.89
C ARG A 306 -12.64 10.34 -12.29
N LEU A 307 -11.44 10.52 -12.86
CA LEU A 307 -11.27 10.92 -14.26
C LEU A 307 -10.63 9.78 -15.04
N LEU A 308 -11.39 9.15 -15.94
CA LEU A 308 -10.91 8.00 -16.72
C LEU A 308 -11.81 7.74 -17.93
N ALA A 309 -11.23 7.09 -18.96
CA ALA A 309 -12.01 6.37 -19.96
C ALA A 309 -12.35 4.96 -19.47
N GLY A 310 -11.40 4.34 -18.79
CA GLY A 310 -11.56 3.15 -17.97
C GLY A 310 -10.21 2.71 -17.42
N SER A 311 -10.22 1.77 -16.47
CA SER A 311 -9.01 1.25 -15.84
C SER A 311 -9.14 -0.23 -15.54
N ILE A 312 -8.00 -0.90 -15.38
CA ILE A 312 -7.95 -2.27 -14.88
C ILE A 312 -7.01 -2.36 -13.67
N THR A 313 -7.47 -3.05 -12.63
CA THR A 313 -6.73 -3.19 -11.38
C THR A 313 -6.62 -4.67 -11.01
N PRO A 314 -5.42 -5.22 -10.78
CA PRO A 314 -5.28 -6.59 -10.30
C PRO A 314 -5.74 -6.68 -8.84
N ILE A 315 -6.52 -7.71 -8.52
CA ILE A 315 -6.98 -8.03 -7.17
C ILE A 315 -6.32 -9.32 -6.73
N TRP A 316 -5.65 -9.28 -5.60
CA TRP A 316 -4.85 -10.40 -5.07
C TRP A 316 -5.55 -11.08 -3.90
N ALA A 317 -5.49 -12.41 -3.86
CA ALA A 317 -5.97 -13.25 -2.77
C ALA A 317 -4.93 -13.44 -1.67
N ASP A 318 -3.66 -13.16 -1.95
CA ASP A 318 -2.59 -13.13 -0.96
C ASP A 318 -1.39 -12.38 -1.59
N TYR A 319 -0.20 -12.51 -1.00
CA TYR A 319 1.01 -11.85 -1.49
C TYR A 319 1.44 -12.28 -2.91
N THR A 320 1.00 -13.45 -3.38
CA THR A 320 1.48 -14.11 -4.60
C THR A 320 0.39 -14.55 -5.55
N THR A 321 -0.85 -14.71 -5.07
CA THR A 321 -1.95 -15.30 -5.82
C THR A 321 -2.89 -14.22 -6.35
N LEU A 322 -2.95 -14.09 -7.68
CA LEU A 322 -3.91 -13.22 -8.34
C LEU A 322 -5.32 -13.84 -8.28
N ALA A 323 -6.28 -13.12 -7.71
CA ALA A 323 -7.66 -13.58 -7.59
C ALA A 323 -8.50 -13.25 -8.84
N CYS A 324 -8.45 -11.99 -9.27
CA CYS A 324 -9.18 -11.49 -10.43
C CYS A 324 -8.63 -10.13 -10.89
N TYR A 325 -9.20 -9.58 -11.95
CA TYR A 325 -9.05 -8.16 -12.28
C TYR A 325 -10.36 -7.41 -12.03
N LEU A 326 -10.26 -6.13 -11.68
CA LEU A 326 -11.38 -5.21 -11.58
C LEU A 326 -11.30 -4.20 -12.73
N TYR A 327 -12.26 -4.24 -13.64
CA TYR A 327 -12.44 -3.26 -14.69
C TYR A 327 -13.34 -2.12 -14.19
N THR A 328 -12.91 -0.87 -14.36
CA THR A 328 -13.75 0.31 -14.12
C THR A 328 -13.99 1.04 -15.44
N ASP A 329 -15.25 1.31 -15.79
CA ASP A 329 -15.61 2.08 -16.99
C ASP A 329 -15.69 3.60 -16.73
N ALA A 330 -15.87 4.40 -17.79
CA ALA A 330 -15.94 5.88 -17.70
C ALA A 330 -17.05 6.41 -16.78
N THR A 331 -18.09 5.62 -16.47
CA THR A 331 -19.15 6.01 -15.52
C THR A 331 -18.74 5.78 -14.07
N GLY A 332 -17.61 5.09 -13.85
CA GLY A 332 -17.14 4.63 -12.56
C GLY A 332 -17.68 3.24 -12.19
N ALA A 333 -18.37 2.55 -13.09
CA ALA A 333 -18.92 1.24 -12.80
C ALA A 333 -17.80 0.19 -12.75
N GLU A 334 -17.80 -0.61 -11.69
CA GLU A 334 -16.79 -1.62 -11.39
C GLU A 334 -17.31 -3.01 -11.77
N TYR A 335 -16.52 -3.76 -12.54
CA TYR A 335 -16.86 -5.11 -13.02
C TYR A 335 -15.70 -6.07 -12.75
N ARG A 336 -16.00 -7.21 -12.12
CA ARG A 336 -15.00 -8.25 -11.87
C ARG A 336 -14.78 -9.10 -13.11
N LEU A 337 -13.52 -9.34 -13.43
CA LEU A 337 -13.04 -10.27 -14.44
C LEU A 337 -12.45 -11.48 -13.69
N ASN A 338 -13.30 -12.46 -13.36
CA ASN A 338 -12.96 -13.56 -12.45
C ASN A 338 -12.99 -14.95 -13.12
N VAL A 339 -13.31 -15.03 -14.41
CA VAL A 339 -13.26 -16.27 -15.17
C VAL A 339 -11.97 -16.29 -15.99
N ASN A 340 -10.97 -17.06 -15.57
CA ASN A 340 -9.72 -17.17 -16.31
C ASN A 340 -9.73 -18.39 -17.23
N THR A 341 -9.45 -18.18 -18.52
CA THR A 341 -9.17 -19.24 -19.50
C THR A 341 -7.86 -18.93 -20.20
N ASN A 342 -6.79 -19.66 -19.87
CA ASN A 342 -5.45 -19.52 -20.47
C ASN A 342 -4.91 -18.07 -20.48
N GLY A 343 -5.14 -17.31 -19.40
CA GLY A 343 -4.67 -15.92 -19.27
C GLY A 343 -5.65 -14.86 -19.76
N VAL A 344 -6.83 -15.27 -20.24
CA VAL A 344 -7.94 -14.38 -20.58
C VAL A 344 -8.96 -14.37 -19.44
N TRP A 345 -9.12 -13.21 -18.82
CA TRP A 345 -10.00 -12.96 -17.67
C TRP A 345 -11.29 -12.30 -18.13
N THR A 346 -12.41 -12.99 -18.02
CA THR A 346 -13.71 -12.52 -18.52
C THR A 346 -14.66 -12.18 -17.38
N SER A 347 -15.47 -11.13 -17.58
CA SER A 347 -16.57 -10.81 -16.68
C SER A 347 -17.79 -11.67 -16.95
N ARG A 348 -18.46 -12.13 -15.88
CA ARG A 348 -19.84 -12.64 -15.96
C ARG A 348 -20.89 -11.53 -15.76
N GLU A 349 -20.44 -10.31 -15.47
CA GLU A 349 -21.32 -9.16 -15.32
C GLU A 349 -21.70 -8.59 -16.69
N GLY A 350 -22.77 -7.79 -16.75
CA GLY A 350 -23.43 -7.38 -18.00
C GLY A 350 -22.59 -6.59 -19.02
N VAL A 351 -21.32 -6.27 -18.71
CA VAL A 351 -20.38 -5.63 -19.65
C VAL A 351 -19.67 -6.64 -20.56
N TYR A 352 -19.57 -7.91 -20.15
CA TYR A 352 -18.92 -9.01 -20.88
C TYR A 352 -17.50 -8.70 -21.42
N ALA A 353 -16.78 -7.78 -20.77
CA ALA A 353 -15.41 -7.45 -21.11
C ALA A 353 -14.46 -8.62 -20.79
N SER A 354 -13.38 -8.75 -21.58
CA SER A 354 -12.36 -9.80 -21.40
C SER A 354 -10.96 -9.20 -21.44
N TYR A 355 -10.14 -9.48 -20.44
CA TYR A 355 -8.77 -9.01 -20.35
C TYR A 355 -7.76 -10.14 -20.61
N ASP A 356 -6.99 -10.04 -21.68
CA ASP A 356 -5.83 -10.88 -21.93
C ASP A 356 -4.62 -10.29 -21.23
N SER A 357 -4.19 -10.93 -20.13
CA SER A 357 -3.05 -10.48 -19.35
C SER A 357 -1.70 -10.77 -20.02
N THR A 358 -1.66 -11.62 -21.05
CA THR A 358 -0.43 -11.94 -21.79
C THR A 358 -0.11 -10.83 -22.79
N SER A 359 -1.13 -10.32 -23.48
CA SER A 359 -0.98 -9.23 -24.44
C SER A 359 -1.29 -7.84 -23.86
N ASN A 360 -1.71 -7.76 -22.60
CA ASN A 360 -2.20 -6.56 -21.92
C ASN A 360 -3.32 -5.88 -22.70
N ARG A 361 -4.34 -6.64 -23.11
CA ARG A 361 -5.46 -6.14 -23.93
C ARG A 361 -6.80 -6.38 -23.27
N LEU A 362 -7.61 -5.33 -23.14
CA LEU A 362 -9.01 -5.40 -22.69
C LEU A 362 -9.93 -5.36 -23.91
N TYR A 363 -10.61 -6.46 -24.20
CA TYR A 363 -11.55 -6.61 -25.30
C TYR A 363 -12.99 -6.33 -24.86
N PHE A 364 -13.74 -5.70 -25.75
CA PHE A 364 -15.17 -5.40 -25.61
C PHE A 364 -16.02 -6.30 -26.51
N PRO A 365 -17.34 -6.45 -26.24
CA PRO A 365 -18.20 -7.33 -27.02
C PRO A 365 -18.31 -7.01 -28.51
N ASP A 366 -18.01 -5.78 -28.91
CA ASP A 366 -18.00 -5.34 -30.31
C ASP A 366 -16.71 -5.73 -31.05
N GLY A 367 -15.77 -6.42 -30.39
CA GLY A 367 -14.48 -6.84 -30.94
C GLY A 367 -13.39 -5.77 -30.83
N SER A 368 -13.73 -4.55 -30.40
CA SER A 368 -12.73 -3.51 -30.13
C SER A 368 -11.94 -3.83 -28.86
N PHE A 369 -10.76 -3.22 -28.70
CA PHE A 369 -9.93 -3.43 -27.52
C PHE A 369 -9.15 -2.18 -27.12
N TRP A 370 -8.74 -2.16 -25.85
CA TRP A 370 -7.76 -1.23 -25.32
C TRP A 370 -6.45 -1.95 -24.99
N VAL A 371 -5.33 -1.24 -25.16
CA VAL A 371 -4.03 -1.72 -24.70
C VAL A 371 -3.74 -1.11 -23.34
N MET A 372 -3.56 -1.95 -22.32
CA MET A 372 -3.35 -1.55 -20.94
C MET A 372 -1.85 -1.44 -20.64
N SER A 373 -1.18 -0.45 -21.25
CA SER A 373 0.28 -0.27 -21.13
C SER A 373 0.71 0.93 -20.27
N ALA A 374 -0.21 1.83 -19.90
CA ALA A 374 0.09 2.89 -18.95
C ALA A 374 -0.18 2.39 -17.53
N GLN A 375 0.85 2.42 -16.69
CA GLN A 375 0.71 2.18 -15.27
C GLN A 375 0.59 3.54 -14.58
N SER A 376 -0.38 3.69 -13.68
CA SER A 376 -0.40 4.84 -12.79
C SER A 376 0.94 4.93 -12.06
N GLY A 377 1.55 6.12 -12.09
CA GLY A 377 2.78 6.37 -11.34
C GLY A 377 2.49 6.25 -9.84
N ALA A 378 3.46 5.76 -9.07
CA ALA A 378 3.36 5.65 -7.60
C ALA A 378 3.14 7.00 -6.87
N ALA A 379 3.04 8.11 -7.61
CA ALA A 379 2.94 9.47 -7.11
C ALA A 379 1.48 9.95 -6.96
N ARG A 380 0.61 9.18 -6.29
CA ARG A 380 -0.34 9.71 -5.28
C ARG A 380 -1.13 8.56 -4.64
N ARG A 381 -1.25 8.66 -3.31
CA ARG A 381 -1.53 7.63 -2.29
C ARG A 381 -0.30 6.89 -1.79
N MET A 382 0.46 7.64 -0.97
CA MET A 382 1.13 7.05 0.19
C MET A 382 0.06 6.35 1.03
N ARG A 383 -0.13 5.03 0.90
CA ARG A 383 -0.88 4.17 1.85
C ARG A 383 -0.61 2.70 1.48
N ALA A 384 0.13 2.01 2.35
CA ALA A 384 0.67 0.65 2.20
C ALA A 384 1.77 0.48 1.12
N LEU A 385 2.83 -0.25 1.47
CA LEU A 385 3.94 -0.59 0.58
C LEU A 385 3.54 -1.44 -0.64
N TYR A 386 2.27 -1.88 -0.74
CA TYR A 386 1.74 -2.67 -1.84
C TYR A 386 0.25 -2.35 -2.09
N THR A 387 -0.04 -1.18 -2.65
CA THR A 387 -1.31 -0.96 -3.35
C THR A 387 -1.23 -1.56 -4.76
N PRO A 388 -2.28 -2.27 -5.24
CA PRO A 388 -2.30 -2.73 -6.62
C PRO A 388 -2.16 -1.52 -7.54
N ARG A 389 -1.19 -1.58 -8.46
CA ARG A 389 -1.00 -0.53 -9.46
C ARG A 389 -2.21 -0.54 -10.38
N GLU A 390 -2.92 0.57 -10.44
CA GLU A 390 -4.00 0.75 -11.41
C GLU A 390 -3.35 0.95 -12.79
N CYS A 391 -3.65 0.08 -13.74
CA CYS A 391 -3.25 0.27 -15.13
C CYS A 391 -4.34 1.07 -15.82
N THR A 392 -3.96 2.22 -16.37
CA THR A 392 -4.82 3.07 -17.19
C THR A 392 -4.61 2.73 -18.67
N ALA A 393 -5.65 2.83 -19.47
CA ALA A 393 -5.55 2.47 -20.89
C ALA A 393 -4.65 3.44 -21.68
N VAL A 394 -3.77 2.90 -22.52
CA VAL A 394 -3.24 3.62 -23.68
C VAL A 394 -4.11 3.25 -24.88
N ILE A 395 -4.80 4.23 -25.42
CA ILE A 395 -5.73 4.03 -26.53
C ILE A 395 -4.91 3.92 -27.81
N LEU A 396 -4.77 2.70 -28.33
CA LEU A 396 -4.15 2.46 -29.63
C LEU A 396 -5.25 2.12 -30.65
N PRO A 397 -5.38 2.88 -31.75
CA PRO A 397 -6.37 2.62 -32.78
C PRO A 397 -5.95 1.43 -33.64
N TYR A 398 -6.80 0.40 -33.74
CA TYR A 398 -6.86 -0.51 -34.88
C TYR A 398 -8.30 -0.80 -35.26
#